data_AF-A0A0Q3KWW9-F1
#
_entry.id   AF-A0A0Q3KWW9-F1
#
_cell.length_a   1.000
_cell.length_b   1.000
_cell.length_c   1.000
_cell.angle_alpha   90.00
_cell.angle_beta   90.00
_cell.angle_gamma   90.00
#
_symmetry.space_group_name_H-M   'P 1'
#
loop_
_entity.id
_entity.type
_entity.pdbx_description
1 polymer ?
#
loop_
_entity_poly.entity_id
_entity_poly.type
_entity_poly.pdbx_seq_one_letter_code
_entity_poly.pdbx_strand_id
1 'polypeptide(L)'
;MQRKQKNSPWNVTPWFSPSCNGRPTWSPGDLKKVLEARTGLRPAEQLVTYKGRERSNSEYLDACGVKNKSKLVVSEDPVSLERRFIERQRNARIQSANRALGAIALEVDKLADQVKSIEKSVSGGRKVAEVQITTLIELLMRHAVKLESIAADGDSSSSSQKNIQSKRVQKCVETLDVLKVSNARLQTVVVTTKWETFDTPATTQWELFD
;
A
#
# COMPACT_ATOMS: atom_id res chain seq x y z
N MET A 1 -18.33 -3.04 2.24
CA MET A 1 -19.37 -4.09 2.47
C MET A 1 -19.08 -4.78 3.80
N GLN A 2 -19.78 -4.39 4.86
CA GLN A 2 -19.66 -5.04 6.17
C GLN A 2 -20.34 -6.41 6.12
N ARG A 3 -19.56 -7.49 6.28
CA ARG A 3 -20.14 -8.81 6.55
C ARG A 3 -20.65 -8.78 7.99
N LYS A 4 -21.98 -8.69 8.15
CA LYS A 4 -22.68 -9.00 9.41
C LYS A 4 -22.13 -10.31 9.95
N GLN A 5 -21.39 -10.23 11.06
CA GLN A 5 -20.91 -11.38 11.80
C GLN A 5 -22.14 -12.01 12.47
N LYS A 6 -22.79 -12.94 11.76
CA LYS A 6 -23.84 -13.78 12.34
C LYS A 6 -23.15 -14.73 13.31
N ASN A 7 -23.00 -14.28 14.56
CA ASN A 7 -22.56 -15.09 15.69
C ASN A 7 -23.71 -16.02 16.13
N SER A 8 -24.19 -16.86 15.21
CA SER A 8 -25.14 -17.90 15.53
C SER A 8 -24.33 -19.14 15.92
N PRO A 9 -24.38 -19.61 17.18
CA PRO A 9 -23.83 -20.92 17.51
C PRO A 9 -24.49 -21.92 16.57
N TRP A 10 -23.68 -22.66 15.81
CA TRP A 10 -24.21 -23.69 14.94
C TRP A 10 -24.83 -24.74 15.85
N ASN A 11 -26.15 -24.62 16.06
CA ASN A 11 -26.96 -25.67 16.65
C ASN A 11 -26.94 -26.81 15.65
N VAL A 12 -25.93 -27.66 15.76
CA VAL A 12 -25.90 -28.92 15.04
C VAL A 12 -26.94 -29.83 15.71
N THR A 13 -28.21 -29.65 15.33
CA THR A 13 -29.19 -30.72 15.49
C THR A 13 -28.78 -31.81 14.50
N PRO A 14 -28.32 -32.98 14.96
CA PRO A 14 -27.94 -34.03 14.06
C PRO A 14 -29.23 -34.67 13.54
N TRP A 15 -29.48 -34.56 12.23
CA TRP A 15 -30.16 -35.63 11.49
C TRP A 15 -29.19 -36.82 11.23
N PHE A 16 -28.05 -36.86 11.93
CA PHE A 16 -27.22 -38.05 11.99
C PHE A 16 -27.86 -39.04 12.97
N SER A 17 -28.58 -40.02 12.43
CA SER A 17 -28.72 -41.33 13.06
C SER A 17 -27.47 -42.13 12.68
N PRO A 18 -26.48 -42.31 13.58
CA PRO A 18 -25.43 -43.27 13.33
C PRO A 18 -26.06 -44.64 13.59
N SER A 19 -26.56 -45.28 12.54
CA SER A 19 -26.80 -46.72 12.57
C SER A 19 -25.44 -47.39 12.47
N CYS A 20 -24.74 -47.54 13.60
CA CYS A 20 -23.51 -48.32 13.68
C CYS A 20 -23.67 -49.36 14.79
N ASN A 21 -24.04 -50.57 14.37
CA ASN A 21 -23.90 -51.77 15.19
C ASN A 21 -22.39 -52.01 15.40
N GLY A 22 -21.92 -51.87 16.64
CA GLY A 22 -20.51 -52.01 17.05
C GLY A 22 -19.92 -50.66 17.47
N ARG A 23 -19.60 -50.50 18.77
CA ARG A 23 -19.13 -49.24 19.38
C ARG A 23 -17.93 -48.65 18.63
N PRO A 24 -18.04 -47.47 18.01
CA PRO A 24 -16.89 -46.66 17.69
C PRO A 24 -16.81 -45.54 18.74
N THR A 25 -15.74 -45.49 19.49
CA THR A 25 -15.47 -44.44 20.47
C THR A 25 -15.11 -43.15 19.74
N TRP A 26 -16.12 -42.38 19.31
CA TRP A 26 -15.89 -41.12 18.59
C TRP A 26 -15.25 -40.09 19.52
N SER A 27 -14.14 -39.51 19.09
CA SER A 27 -13.51 -38.38 19.76
C SER A 27 -14.07 -37.05 19.23
N PRO A 28 -14.02 -35.96 20.01
CA PRO A 28 -14.24 -34.61 19.50
C PRO A 28 -13.35 -34.28 18.30
N GLY A 29 -12.14 -34.86 18.21
CA GLY A 29 -11.26 -34.71 17.06
C GLY A 29 -11.86 -35.25 15.76
N ASP A 30 -12.50 -36.41 15.80
CA ASP A 30 -13.17 -37.01 14.65
C ASP A 30 -14.41 -36.20 14.24
N LEU A 31 -15.15 -35.69 15.24
CA LEU A 31 -16.28 -34.79 15.00
C LEU A 31 -15.82 -33.50 14.31
N LYS A 32 -14.72 -32.90 14.75
CA LYS A 32 -14.17 -31.67 14.19
C LYS A 32 -13.77 -31.82 12.72
N LYS A 33 -13.17 -32.95 12.34
CA LYS A 33 -12.82 -33.28 10.95
C LYS A 33 -14.06 -33.40 10.06
N VAL A 34 -15.10 -34.10 10.51
CA VAL A 34 -16.35 -34.24 9.74
C VAL A 34 -17.06 -32.88 9.60
N LEU A 35 -16.99 -32.05 10.64
CA LEU A 35 -17.59 -30.72 10.66
C LEU A 35 -16.80 -29.67 9.87
N GLU A 36 -15.54 -29.91 9.53
CA GLU A 36 -14.72 -28.99 8.73
C GLU A 36 -15.38 -28.69 7.39
N ALA A 37 -15.84 -29.72 6.66
CA ALA A 37 -16.51 -29.54 5.38
C ALA A 37 -17.81 -28.73 5.47
N ARG A 38 -18.49 -28.75 6.62
CA ARG A 38 -19.79 -28.09 6.81
C ARG A 38 -19.68 -26.69 7.42
N THR A 39 -18.69 -26.48 8.28
CA THR A 39 -18.45 -25.21 8.99
C THR A 39 -17.43 -24.33 8.27
N GLY A 40 -16.58 -24.92 7.42
CA GLY A 40 -15.44 -24.25 6.79
C GLY A 40 -14.29 -23.93 7.77
N LEU A 41 -14.39 -24.38 9.02
CA LEU A 41 -13.39 -24.14 10.05
C LEU A 41 -12.46 -25.35 10.17
N ARG A 42 -11.15 -25.11 10.25
CA ARG A 42 -10.18 -26.18 10.48
C ARG A 42 -10.43 -26.84 11.85
N PRO A 43 -10.11 -28.13 12.05
CA PRO A 43 -10.32 -28.80 13.32
C PRO A 43 -9.66 -28.10 14.51
N ALA A 44 -8.52 -27.45 14.30
CA ALA A 44 -7.81 -26.66 15.32
C ALA A 44 -8.55 -25.37 15.73
N GLU A 45 -9.44 -24.86 14.88
CA GLU A 45 -10.18 -23.60 15.06
C GLU A 45 -11.60 -23.84 15.62
N GLN A 46 -11.98 -25.11 15.77
CA GLN A 46 -13.28 -25.52 16.29
C GLN A 46 -13.19 -25.81 17.79
N LEU A 47 -14.11 -25.24 18.55
CA LEU A 47 -14.35 -25.49 19.96
C LEU A 47 -15.62 -26.33 20.12
N VAL A 48 -15.51 -27.50 20.74
CA VAL A 48 -16.66 -28.40 20.97
C VAL A 48 -17.07 -28.31 22.44
N THR A 49 -18.33 -27.96 22.69
CA THR A 49 -18.88 -27.82 24.03
C THR A 49 -20.07 -28.76 24.23
N TYR A 50 -20.08 -29.49 25.34
CA TYR A 50 -21.20 -30.33 25.78
C TYR A 50 -21.63 -29.94 27.19
N LYS A 51 -22.91 -29.59 27.37
CA LYS A 51 -23.47 -29.10 28.66
C LYS A 51 -22.66 -27.94 29.26
N GLY A 52 -22.22 -27.01 28.43
CA GLY A 52 -21.43 -25.84 28.87
C GLY A 52 -19.96 -26.15 29.22
N ARG A 53 -19.47 -27.37 29.01
CA ARG A 53 -18.06 -27.75 29.22
C ARG A 53 -17.35 -28.02 27.90
N GLU A 54 -16.19 -27.40 27.71
CA GLU A 54 -15.28 -27.68 26.61
C GLU A 54 -14.78 -29.13 26.65
N ARG A 55 -14.56 -29.73 25.48
CA ARG A 55 -14.08 -31.10 25.33
C ARG A 55 -12.77 -31.15 24.57
N SER A 56 -11.79 -31.81 25.19
CA SER A 56 -10.47 -32.05 24.61
C SER A 56 -10.55 -33.08 23.48
N ASN A 57 -9.66 -33.00 22.51
CA ASN A 57 -9.65 -33.92 21.36
C ASN A 57 -9.31 -35.38 21.76
N SER A 58 -8.75 -35.60 22.95
CA SER A 58 -8.31 -36.90 23.46
C SER A 58 -9.39 -37.68 24.21
N GLU A 59 -10.47 -37.02 24.66
CA GLU A 59 -11.54 -37.66 25.42
C GLU A 59 -12.55 -38.30 24.49
N TYR A 60 -12.98 -39.53 24.78
CA TYR A 60 -14.09 -40.13 24.06
C TYR A 60 -15.43 -39.51 24.50
N LEU A 61 -16.31 -39.25 23.53
CA LEU A 61 -17.58 -38.57 23.78
C LEU A 61 -18.52 -39.40 24.69
N ASP A 62 -18.42 -40.73 24.65
CA ASP A 62 -19.20 -41.64 25.49
C ASP A 62 -18.81 -41.56 26.97
N ALA A 63 -17.50 -41.47 27.27
CA ALA A 63 -16.97 -41.21 28.61
C ALA A 63 -17.45 -39.85 29.17
N CYS A 64 -17.76 -38.90 28.28
CA CYS A 64 -18.32 -37.59 28.61
C CYS A 64 -19.85 -37.60 28.80
N GLY A 65 -20.50 -38.77 28.66
CA GLY A 65 -21.95 -38.92 28.78
C GLY A 65 -22.75 -38.40 27.58
N VAL A 66 -22.11 -38.34 26.41
CA VAL A 66 -22.78 -38.05 25.13
C VAL A 66 -23.46 -39.34 24.64
N LYS A 67 -24.76 -39.27 24.42
CA LYS A 67 -25.60 -40.37 23.92
C LYS A 67 -26.18 -40.04 22.55
N ASN A 68 -26.84 -41.01 21.90
CA ASN A 68 -27.59 -40.75 20.68
C ASN A 68 -28.59 -39.59 20.88
N LYS A 69 -28.72 -38.70 19.90
CA LYS A 69 -29.50 -37.44 19.93
C LYS A 69 -29.02 -36.37 20.93
N SER A 70 -27.84 -36.53 21.54
CA SER A 70 -27.28 -35.47 22.38
C SER A 70 -26.90 -34.25 21.55
N LYS A 71 -27.17 -33.06 22.08
CA LYS A 71 -26.83 -31.80 21.43
C LYS A 71 -25.41 -31.37 21.81
N LEU A 72 -24.55 -31.29 20.80
CA LEU A 72 -23.22 -30.69 20.91
C LEU A 72 -23.27 -29.28 20.30
N VAL A 73 -22.53 -28.35 20.88
CA VAL A 73 -22.36 -27.01 20.30
C VAL A 73 -20.94 -26.93 19.77
N VAL A 74 -20.82 -26.54 18.50
CA VAL A 74 -19.53 -26.23 17.90
C VAL A 74 -19.48 -24.74 17.63
N SER A 75 -18.56 -24.07 18.30
CA SER A 75 -18.24 -22.67 18.12
C SER A 75 -16.82 -22.52 17.60
N GLU A 76 -16.48 -21.33 17.19
CA GLU A 76 -15.12 -21.00 16.82
C GLU A 76 -14.29 -20.72 18.08
N ASP A 77 -13.04 -21.17 18.09
CA ASP A 77 -12.13 -20.92 19.20
C ASP A 77 -11.78 -19.42 19.28
N PRO A 78 -11.99 -18.75 20.44
CA PRO A 78 -11.68 -17.33 20.60
C PRO A 78 -10.21 -17.00 20.34
N VAL A 79 -9.28 -17.90 20.64
CA VAL A 79 -7.84 -17.68 20.39
C VAL A 79 -7.55 -17.67 18.89
N SER A 80 -8.16 -18.61 18.16
CA SER A 80 -8.09 -18.68 16.70
C SER A 80 -8.74 -17.47 16.01
N LEU A 81 -9.85 -16.96 16.56
CA LEU A 81 -10.48 -15.71 16.12
C LEU A 81 -9.54 -14.52 16.24
N GLU A 82 -8.96 -14.33 17.43
CA GLU A 82 -8.05 -13.22 17.72
C GLU A 82 -6.81 -13.29 16.82
N ARG A 83 -6.19 -14.46 16.70
CA ARG A 83 -5.04 -14.67 15.81
C ARG A 83 -5.33 -14.23 14.37
N ARG A 84 -6.46 -14.64 13.80
CA ARG A 84 -6.82 -14.25 12.42
C ARG A 84 -7.21 -12.78 12.32
N PHE A 85 -7.75 -12.17 13.38
CA PHE A 85 -8.02 -10.73 13.39
C PHE A 85 -6.71 -9.94 13.28
N ILE A 86 -5.72 -10.27 14.12
CA ILE A 86 -4.39 -9.67 14.10
C ILE A 86 -3.72 -9.86 12.74
N GLU A 87 -3.76 -11.08 12.19
CA GLU A 87 -3.17 -11.38 10.88
C GLU A 87 -3.82 -10.58 9.75
N ARG A 88 -5.16 -10.49 9.71
CA ARG A 88 -5.86 -9.67 8.72
C ARG A 88 -5.50 -8.19 8.84
N GLN A 89 -5.37 -7.68 10.07
CA GLN A 89 -4.98 -6.30 10.29
C GLN A 89 -3.55 -6.03 9.82
N ARG A 90 -2.61 -6.93 10.11
CA ARG A 90 -1.24 -6.87 9.59
C ARG A 90 -1.22 -6.88 8.05
N ASN A 91 -1.96 -7.81 7.43
CA ASN A 91 -2.03 -7.91 5.97
C ASN A 91 -2.63 -6.66 5.34
N ALA A 92 -3.64 -6.05 5.97
CA ALA A 92 -4.22 -4.79 5.50
C ALA A 92 -3.20 -3.63 5.58
N ARG A 93 -2.41 -3.55 6.65
CA ARG A 93 -1.33 -2.55 6.78
C ARG A 93 -0.26 -2.72 5.70
N ILE A 94 0.21 -3.95 5.48
CA ILE A 94 1.18 -4.28 4.43
C ILE A 94 0.65 -3.89 3.04
N GLN A 95 -0.59 -4.26 2.73
CA GLN A 95 -1.20 -3.90 1.45
C GLN A 95 -1.34 -2.39 1.26
N SER A 96 -1.70 -1.66 2.33
CA SER A 96 -1.78 -0.20 2.31
C SER A 96 -0.41 0.43 2.03
N ALA A 97 0.63 -0.02 2.73
CA ALA A 97 2.01 0.45 2.53
C ALA A 97 2.48 0.17 1.09
N ASN A 98 2.26 -1.03 0.57
CA ASN A 98 2.67 -1.41 -0.79
C ASN A 98 1.92 -0.60 -1.87
N ARG A 99 0.63 -0.31 -1.67
CA ARG A 99 -0.12 0.59 -2.57
C ARG A 99 0.46 2.00 -2.56
N ALA A 100 0.77 2.55 -1.38
CA ALA A 100 1.37 3.88 -1.26
C ALA A 100 2.75 3.95 -1.91
N LEU A 101 3.61 2.94 -1.67
CA LEU A 101 4.92 2.84 -2.31
C LEU A 101 4.81 2.72 -3.84
N GLY A 102 3.85 1.94 -4.35
CA GLY A 102 3.59 1.81 -5.78
C GLY A 102 3.13 3.13 -6.41
N ALA A 103 2.27 3.88 -5.72
CA ALA A 103 1.85 5.21 -6.19
C ALA A 103 3.04 6.18 -6.27
N ILE A 104 3.88 6.22 -5.23
CA ILE A 104 5.10 7.05 -5.24
C ILE A 104 6.06 6.62 -6.35
N ALA A 105 6.22 5.31 -6.59
CA ALA A 105 7.09 4.82 -7.66
C ALA A 105 6.69 5.38 -9.03
N LEU A 106 5.38 5.39 -9.34
CA LEU A 106 4.86 5.95 -10.60
C LEU A 106 5.06 7.46 -10.72
N GLU A 107 4.96 8.19 -9.61
CA GLU A 107 5.22 9.63 -9.59
C GLU A 107 6.72 9.92 -9.79
N VAL A 108 7.59 9.17 -9.11
CA VAL A 108 9.04 9.27 -9.27
C VAL A 108 9.50 8.87 -10.68
N ASP A 109 8.86 7.88 -11.33
CA ASP A 109 9.11 7.56 -12.73
C ASP A 109 8.88 8.77 -13.65
N LYS A 110 7.73 9.44 -13.51
CA LYS A 110 7.38 10.62 -14.30
C LYS A 110 8.35 11.77 -14.07
N LEU A 111 8.68 12.05 -12.81
CA LEU A 111 9.64 13.09 -12.46
C LEU A 111 11.03 12.76 -13.03
N ALA A 112 11.47 11.51 -12.95
CA ALA A 112 12.75 11.08 -13.50
C ALA A 112 12.82 11.28 -15.02
N ASP A 113 11.72 11.05 -15.76
CA ASP A 113 11.68 11.32 -17.20
C ASP A 113 11.74 12.81 -17.52
N GLN A 114 11.15 13.67 -16.68
CA GLN A 114 11.32 15.12 -16.79
C GLN A 114 12.77 15.55 -16.51
N VAL A 115 13.43 14.96 -15.49
CA VAL A 115 14.85 15.19 -15.20
C VAL A 115 15.72 14.85 -16.42
N LYS A 116 15.50 13.68 -17.05
CA LYS A 116 16.23 13.28 -18.26
C LYS A 116 16.02 14.27 -19.42
N SER A 117 14.82 14.82 -19.56
CA SER A 117 14.51 15.80 -20.61
C SER A 117 15.26 17.13 -20.40
N ILE A 118 15.31 17.60 -19.15
CA ILE A 118 16.11 18.77 -18.77
C ILE A 118 17.59 18.49 -18.97
N GLU A 119 18.08 17.33 -18.55
CA GLU A 119 19.46 16.91 -18.74
C GLU A 119 19.87 16.96 -20.21
N LYS A 120 19.04 16.41 -21.10
CA LYS A 120 19.26 16.47 -22.56
C LYS A 120 19.21 17.90 -23.11
N SER A 121 18.40 18.77 -22.52
CA SER A 121 18.29 20.16 -22.96
C SER A 121 19.51 20.98 -22.56
N VAL A 122 19.94 20.87 -21.31
CA VAL A 122 21.10 21.56 -20.75
C VAL A 122 22.40 21.06 -21.38
N SER A 123 22.56 19.74 -21.57
CA SER A 123 23.71 19.18 -22.29
C SER A 123 23.76 19.61 -23.76
N GLY A 124 22.60 19.86 -24.38
CA GLY A 124 22.49 20.48 -25.71
C GLY A 124 22.68 22.00 -25.73
N GLY A 125 23.06 22.63 -24.61
CA GLY A 125 23.29 24.08 -24.50
C GLY A 125 22.03 24.94 -24.47
N ARG A 126 20.84 24.34 -24.37
CA ARG A 126 19.57 25.07 -24.27
C ARG A 126 19.27 25.41 -22.83
N LYS A 127 19.05 26.70 -22.57
CA LYS A 127 18.71 27.21 -21.25
C LYS A 127 17.29 26.80 -20.87
N VAL A 128 17.14 26.23 -19.69
CA VAL A 128 15.86 25.84 -19.07
C VAL A 128 15.51 26.88 -18.02
N ALA A 129 14.22 27.18 -17.84
CA ALA A 129 13.79 28.11 -16.80
C ALA A 129 14.15 27.56 -15.41
N GLU A 130 14.80 28.36 -14.56
CA GLU A 130 15.23 27.94 -13.22
C GLU A 130 14.07 27.45 -12.34
N VAL A 131 12.89 28.05 -12.53
CA VAL A 131 11.65 27.64 -11.86
C VAL A 131 11.30 26.17 -12.16
N GLN A 132 11.57 25.67 -13.37
CA GLN A 132 11.30 24.26 -13.70
C GLN A 132 12.21 23.31 -12.93
N ILE A 133 13.50 23.62 -12.81
CA ILE A 133 14.48 22.80 -12.08
C ILE A 133 14.14 22.79 -10.58
N THR A 134 13.90 23.98 -10.00
CA THR A 134 13.57 24.12 -8.57
C THR A 134 12.24 23.45 -8.21
N THR A 135 11.22 23.54 -9.07
CA THR A 135 9.94 22.84 -8.88
C THR A 135 10.11 21.32 -8.86
N LEU A 136 10.93 20.76 -9.76
CA LEU A 136 11.18 19.31 -9.78
C LEU A 136 11.91 18.84 -8.52
N ILE A 137 12.89 19.61 -8.03
CA ILE A 137 13.57 19.32 -6.75
C ILE A 137 12.54 19.30 -5.62
N GLU A 138 11.68 20.30 -5.53
CA GLU A 138 10.66 20.37 -4.48
C GLU A 138 9.69 19.17 -4.53
N LEU A 139 9.21 18.82 -5.73
CA LEU A 139 8.33 17.65 -5.90
C LEU A 139 9.02 16.35 -5.47
N LEU A 140 10.28 16.14 -5.86
CA LEU A 140 11.08 15.00 -5.43
C LEU A 140 11.28 14.96 -3.91
N MET A 141 11.59 16.09 -3.28
CA MET A 141 11.74 16.19 -1.83
C MET A 141 10.44 15.89 -1.09
N ARG A 142 9.29 16.33 -1.61
CA ARG A 142 7.98 15.96 -1.07
C ARG A 142 7.76 14.44 -1.13
N HIS A 143 8.19 13.76 -2.19
CA HIS A 143 8.14 12.29 -2.25
C HIS A 143 9.12 11.62 -1.29
N ALA A 144 10.30 12.19 -1.05
CA ALA A 144 11.25 11.69 -0.04
C ALA A 144 10.63 11.68 1.37
N VAL A 145 10.00 12.78 1.77
CA VAL A 145 9.30 12.89 3.06
C VAL A 145 8.13 11.89 3.14
N LYS A 146 7.36 11.75 2.04
CA LYS A 146 6.28 10.75 1.98
C LYS A 146 6.80 9.33 2.13
N LEU A 147 7.92 8.98 1.48
CA LEU A 147 8.55 7.66 1.62
C LEU A 147 8.93 7.39 3.07
N GLU A 148 9.55 8.37 3.75
CA GLU A 148 9.93 8.24 5.15
C GLU A 148 8.74 7.95 6.06
N SER A 149 7.60 8.60 5.82
CA SER A 149 6.36 8.42 6.61
C SER A 149 5.70 7.04 6.47
N ILE A 150 6.00 6.27 5.42
CA ILE A 150 5.41 4.94 5.22
C ILE A 150 6.04 3.95 6.19
N ALA A 151 5.22 3.39 7.09
CA ALA A 151 5.58 2.30 7.97
C ALA A 151 5.75 0.99 7.18
N ALA A 152 6.97 0.47 7.13
CA ALA A 152 7.30 -0.82 6.51
C ALA A 152 7.31 -1.90 7.61
N ASP A 153 6.15 -2.17 8.20
CA ASP A 153 5.95 -3.03 9.38
C ASP A 153 6.43 -4.49 9.15
N GLY A 154 7.73 -4.73 9.27
CA GLY A 154 8.35 -6.06 9.26
C GLY A 154 8.19 -6.86 7.95
N ASP A 155 7.75 -6.22 6.86
CA ASP A 155 7.71 -6.82 5.53
C ASP A 155 8.97 -6.44 4.74
N SER A 156 9.89 -7.40 4.61
CA SER A 156 11.16 -7.24 3.90
C SER A 156 10.99 -6.72 2.47
N SER A 157 9.86 -7.02 1.81
CA SER A 157 9.58 -6.55 0.46
C SER A 157 9.27 -5.05 0.43
N SER A 158 8.38 -4.57 1.31
CA SER A 158 8.05 -3.14 1.45
C SER A 158 9.26 -2.28 1.82
N SER A 159 10.13 -2.78 2.72
CA SER A 159 11.36 -2.09 3.13
C SER A 159 12.36 -1.97 1.97
N SER A 160 12.55 -3.05 1.21
CA SER A 160 13.40 -3.05 0.03
C SER A 160 12.89 -2.08 -1.03
N GLN A 161 11.58 -2.06 -1.28
CA GLN A 161 10.97 -1.14 -2.23
C GLN A 161 11.10 0.32 -1.79
N LYS A 162 10.89 0.63 -0.50
CA LYS A 162 11.11 1.96 0.08
C LYS A 162 12.55 2.45 -0.14
N ASN A 163 13.55 1.58 0.11
CA ASN A 163 14.97 1.91 -0.10
C ASN A 163 15.28 2.20 -1.58
N ILE A 164 14.76 1.38 -2.50
CA ILE A 164 14.93 1.59 -3.93
C ILE A 164 14.37 2.96 -4.34
N GLN A 165 13.15 3.30 -3.93
CA GLN A 165 12.55 4.59 -4.26
C GLN A 165 13.31 5.76 -3.65
N SER A 166 13.80 5.62 -2.41
CA SER A 166 14.63 6.64 -1.76
C SER A 166 15.91 6.92 -2.55
N LYS A 167 16.61 5.88 -3.01
CA LYS A 167 17.82 6.02 -3.85
C LYS A 167 17.52 6.68 -5.19
N ARG A 168 16.38 6.35 -5.79
CA ARG A 168 15.95 6.95 -7.06
C ARG A 168 15.65 8.44 -6.91
N VAL A 169 14.94 8.83 -5.87
CA VAL A 169 14.65 10.23 -5.56
C VAL A 169 15.97 10.99 -5.33
N GLN A 170 16.84 10.46 -4.48
CA GLN A 170 18.15 11.05 -4.19
C GLN A 170 18.96 11.31 -5.47
N LYS A 171 19.09 10.30 -6.34
CA LYS A 171 19.81 10.43 -7.61
C LYS A 171 19.23 11.51 -8.52
N CYS A 172 17.90 11.63 -8.58
CA CYS A 172 17.25 12.66 -9.39
C CYS A 172 17.53 14.07 -8.85
N VAL A 173 17.49 14.24 -7.53
CA VAL A 173 17.81 15.53 -6.87
C VAL A 173 19.26 15.92 -7.12
N GLU A 174 20.22 15.02 -6.88
CA GLU A 174 21.64 15.25 -7.15
C GLU A 174 21.89 15.65 -8.61
N THR A 175 21.19 15.00 -9.55
CA THR A 175 21.26 15.33 -10.97
C THR A 175 20.73 16.75 -11.23
N LEU A 176 19.58 17.10 -10.66
CA LEU A 176 18.99 18.43 -10.81
C LEU A 176 19.87 19.53 -10.19
N ASP A 177 20.56 19.27 -9.09
CA ASP A 177 21.49 20.23 -8.48
C ASP A 177 22.69 20.53 -9.40
N VAL A 178 23.27 19.49 -10.02
CA VAL A 178 24.32 19.65 -11.04
C VAL A 178 23.78 20.41 -12.27
N LEU A 179 22.57 20.08 -12.72
CA LEU A 179 21.92 20.75 -13.84
C LEU A 179 21.61 22.21 -13.52
N LYS A 180 21.25 22.55 -12.28
CA LYS A 180 21.00 23.93 -11.84
C LYS A 180 22.24 24.79 -12.04
N VAL A 181 23.39 24.32 -11.58
CA VAL A 181 24.68 25.01 -11.73
C VAL A 181 25.07 25.11 -13.21
N SER A 182 24.93 24.01 -13.95
CA SER A 182 25.28 23.98 -15.38
C SER A 182 24.40 24.92 -16.21
N ASN A 183 23.10 24.96 -15.91
CA ASN A 183 22.12 25.80 -16.59
C ASN A 183 22.34 27.30 -16.29
N ALA A 184 22.79 27.65 -15.08
CA ALA A 184 23.14 29.03 -14.74
C ALA A 184 24.34 29.55 -15.56
N ARG A 185 25.25 28.67 -15.97
CA ARG A 185 26.40 29.01 -16.83
C ARG A 185 26.02 29.22 -18.30
N LEU A 186 24.82 28.82 -18.72
CA LEU A 186 24.35 29.03 -20.09
C LEU A 186 23.97 30.51 -20.29
N GLN A 187 24.56 31.13 -21.31
CA GLN A 187 24.25 32.49 -21.74
C GLN A 187 22.81 32.55 -22.25
N THR A 188 22.00 33.46 -21.70
CA THR A 188 20.73 33.84 -22.29
C THR A 188 21.04 34.67 -23.53
N VAL A 189 20.68 34.19 -24.73
CA VAL A 189 20.75 35.01 -25.95
C VAL A 189 19.78 36.18 -25.75
N VAL A 190 20.30 37.34 -25.38
CA VAL A 190 19.55 38.60 -25.34
C VAL A 190 19.49 39.10 -26.78
N VAL A 191 18.30 39.06 -27.38
CA VAL A 191 18.02 39.81 -28.61
C VAL A 191 18.09 41.28 -28.24
N THR A 192 19.23 41.92 -28.50
CA THR A 192 19.35 43.36 -28.40
C THR A 192 18.67 43.95 -29.63
N THR A 193 17.38 44.29 -29.52
CA THR A 193 16.76 45.22 -30.46
C THR A 193 17.47 46.56 -30.28
N LYS A 194 18.46 46.81 -31.14
CA LYS A 194 19.12 48.09 -31.28
C LYS A 194 18.09 49.05 -31.87
N TRP A 195 17.50 49.89 -31.02
CA TRP A 195 16.65 50.99 -31.46
C TRP A 195 17.55 52.04 -32.11
N GLU A 196 17.44 52.23 -33.42
CA GLU A 196 18.03 53.39 -34.08
C GLU A 196 17.11 54.58 -33.82
N THR A 197 17.62 55.57 -33.08
CA THR A 197 17.00 56.88 -32.94
C THR A 197 17.05 57.53 -34.32
N PHE A 198 15.90 57.67 -34.97
CA PHE A 198 15.77 58.48 -36.17
C PHE A 198 16.00 59.95 -35.78
N ASP A 199 17.00 60.59 -36.37
CA ASP A 199 17.20 62.03 -36.27
C ASP A 199 15.96 62.75 -36.80
N THR A 200 15.46 63.71 -36.02
CA THR A 200 14.33 64.55 -36.41
C THR A 200 14.73 65.42 -37.61
N PRO A 201 13.90 65.56 -38.65
CA PRO A 201 14.23 66.40 -39.80
C PRO A 201 14.46 67.84 -39.34
N ALA A 202 15.54 68.44 -39.84
CA ALA A 202 15.94 69.81 -39.53
C ALA A 202 14.75 70.78 -39.69
N THR A 203 14.40 71.47 -38.60
CA THR A 203 13.38 72.52 -38.58
C THR A 203 13.77 73.59 -39.59
N THR A 204 13.01 73.69 -40.67
CA THR A 204 13.04 74.82 -41.60
C THR A 204 12.72 76.09 -40.82
N GLN A 205 13.69 77.01 -40.80
CA GLN A 205 13.54 78.36 -40.27
C GLN A 205 12.55 79.14 -41.14
N TRP A 206 11.45 79.60 -40.56
CA TRP A 206 10.51 80.49 -41.22
C TRP A 206 11.00 81.93 -41.10
N GLU A 207 11.22 82.59 -42.22
CA GLU A 207 11.49 84.04 -42.26
C GLU A 207 10.19 84.83 -42.09
N LEU A 208 10.24 85.82 -41.20
CA LEU A 208 9.17 86.76 -40.92
C LEU A 208 9.15 87.80 -42.04
N PHE A 209 8.05 87.91 -42.79
CA PHE A 209 7.85 89.00 -43.75
C PHE A 209 7.14 90.18 -43.07
N ASP A 210 7.65 91.39 -43.34
CA ASP A 210 7.18 92.70 -42.85
C ASP A 210 5.69 92.99 -43.17
#